data_AF-A0A4V2MQW9-F1
#
_entry.id   AF-A0A4V2MQW9-F1
#
_cell.length_a   1.000
_cell.length_b   1.000
_cell.length_c   1.000
_cell.angle_alpha   90.00
_cell.angle_beta   90.00
_cell.angle_gamma   90.00
#
_symmetry.space_group_name_H-M   'P 1'
#
loop_
_entity.id
_entity.type
_entity.pdbx_description
1 polymer ?
#
loop_
_entity_poly.entity_id
_entity_poly.type
_entity_poly.pdbx_seq_one_letter_code
_entity_poly.pdbx_strand_id
1 'polypeptide(L)'
;MNLIRPNEKRAKIAIIMIWIVLTLEIISFFSSYLQYDLLKTVSSGSSISNSEINANDIRERIIAILYFGVYLTSCITFIRWFRRAYFNLQLKTDYLSSSDNWAALSWFIPFICLYKPYQIMKEMYTKTNEILFEETNQTKAITTSYLGWWWGLWIISNIIGQVVFRTTLNSDNIDSLTNGTIASMVGNLIGLPLSLITVKVIKDYSDIENLLIEVKGDKIIISTENTYLNPEF
;
A
#
# COMPACT_ATOMS: atom_id res chain seq x y z
N MET A 1 -16.37 17.26 -22.01
CA MET A 1 -15.13 16.51 -21.75
C MET A 1 -14.93 16.43 -20.25
N ASN A 2 -14.86 15.24 -19.66
CA ASN A 2 -14.72 15.10 -18.21
C ASN A 2 -13.27 15.35 -17.78
N LEU A 3 -13.07 16.31 -16.87
CA LEU A 3 -11.76 16.65 -16.34
C LEU A 3 -11.23 15.54 -15.41
N ILE A 4 -9.94 15.21 -15.52
CA ILE A 4 -9.25 14.38 -14.52
C ILE A 4 -9.47 15.02 -13.16
N ARG A 5 -9.78 14.20 -12.17
CA ARG A 5 -10.08 14.71 -10.84
C ARG A 5 -8.84 14.62 -9.95
N PRO A 6 -8.54 15.62 -9.10
CA PRO A 6 -7.32 15.62 -8.28
C PRO A 6 -7.19 14.36 -7.41
N ASN A 7 -5.98 13.78 -7.40
CA ASN A 7 -5.67 12.57 -6.65
C ASN A 7 -4.38 12.67 -5.81
N GLU A 8 -3.53 13.67 -6.06
CA GLU A 8 -2.25 13.88 -5.37
C GLU A 8 -2.37 13.92 -3.84
N LYS A 9 -3.37 14.65 -3.31
CA LYS A 9 -3.61 14.70 -1.84
C LYS A 9 -3.93 13.31 -1.27
N ARG A 10 -4.63 12.45 -2.02
CA ARG A 10 -4.96 11.09 -1.57
C ARG A 10 -3.74 10.19 -1.59
N ALA A 11 -2.91 10.32 -2.62
CA ALA A 11 -1.62 9.63 -2.70
C ALA A 11 -0.74 10.00 -1.50
N LYS A 12 -0.60 11.30 -1.20
CA LYS A 12 0.15 11.80 -0.03
C LYS A 12 -0.37 11.22 1.29
N ILE A 13 -1.69 11.26 1.51
CA ILE A 13 -2.30 10.69 2.73
C ILE A 13 -2.03 9.18 2.82
N ALA A 14 -2.22 8.44 1.73
CA ALA A 14 -1.96 7.00 1.71
C ALA A 14 -0.48 6.69 2.00
N ILE A 15 0.46 7.42 1.41
CA ILE A 15 1.90 7.27 1.68
C ILE A 15 2.22 7.54 3.15
N ILE A 16 1.69 8.63 3.73
CA ILE A 16 1.88 8.93 5.16
C ILE A 16 1.35 7.78 6.04
N MET A 17 0.16 7.28 5.74
CA MET A 17 -0.41 6.15 6.48
C MET A 17 0.46 4.89 6.39
N ILE A 18 1.02 4.58 5.22
CA ILE A 18 1.93 3.43 5.06
C ILE A 18 3.25 3.66 5.83
N TRP A 19 3.77 4.88 5.91
CA TRP A 19 4.93 5.18 6.78
C TRP A 19 4.62 5.00 8.26
N ILE A 20 3.41 5.34 8.71
CA ILE A 20 2.97 5.10 10.08
C ILE A 20 2.86 3.59 10.33
N VAL A 21 2.29 2.82 9.38
CA VAL A 21 2.27 1.35 9.45
C VAL A 21 3.68 0.79 9.57
N LEU A 22 4.60 1.19 8.69
CA LEU A 22 6.01 0.76 8.74
C LEU A 22 6.66 1.05 10.10
N THR A 23 6.38 2.23 10.67
CA THR A 23 6.90 2.59 11.99
C THR A 23 6.35 1.67 13.08
N LEU A 24 5.05 1.35 13.02
CA LEU A 24 4.42 0.43 13.95
C LEU A 24 4.88 -1.02 13.75
N GLU A 25 5.24 -1.45 12.54
CA GLU A 25 5.88 -2.76 12.32
C GLU A 25 7.17 -2.88 13.12
N ILE A 26 8.02 -1.84 13.07
CA ILE A 26 9.29 -1.81 13.80
C ILE A 26 9.03 -1.86 15.32
N ILE A 27 8.12 -1.01 15.82
CA ILE A 27 7.76 -0.99 17.25
C ILE A 27 7.20 -2.35 17.71
N SER A 28 6.33 -2.95 16.89
CA SER A 28 5.70 -4.24 17.20
C SER A 28 6.71 -5.38 17.18
N PHE A 29 7.68 -5.35 16.27
CA PHE A 29 8.79 -6.31 16.24
C PHE A 29 9.61 -6.27 17.54
N PHE A 30 10.01 -5.06 17.98
CA PHE A 30 10.74 -4.91 19.24
C PHE A 30 9.91 -5.36 20.44
N SER A 31 8.62 -5.02 20.48
CA SER A 31 7.71 -5.48 21.53
C SER A 31 7.61 -7.00 21.59
N SER A 32 7.42 -7.63 20.42
CA SER A 32 7.34 -9.09 20.29
C SER A 32 8.66 -9.75 20.69
N TYR A 33 9.81 -9.14 20.39
CA TYR A 33 11.11 -9.63 20.84
C TYR A 33 11.22 -9.63 22.38
N LEU A 34 10.76 -8.56 23.05
CA LEU A 34 10.73 -8.50 24.51
C LEU A 34 9.78 -9.56 25.10
N GLN A 35 8.62 -9.79 24.47
CA GLN A 35 7.71 -10.87 24.87
C GLN A 35 8.38 -12.24 24.71
N TYR A 36 9.07 -12.48 23.60
CA TYR A 36 9.79 -13.73 23.35
C TYR A 36 10.85 -14.00 24.41
N ASP A 37 11.63 -13.00 24.79
CA ASP A 37 12.64 -13.10 25.85
C ASP A 37 12.03 -13.42 27.23
N LEU A 38 10.90 -12.77 27.55
CA LEU A 38 10.13 -13.06 28.76
C LEU A 38 9.63 -14.51 28.76
N LEU A 39 9.05 -14.98 27.65
CA LEU A 39 8.54 -16.36 27.53
C LEU A 39 9.66 -17.40 27.66
N LYS A 40 10.84 -17.12 27.09
CA LYS A 40 12.03 -17.97 27.27
C LYS A 40 12.49 -18.03 28.71
N THR A 41 12.41 -16.91 29.43
CA THR A 41 12.76 -16.83 30.85
C THR A 41 11.79 -17.64 31.72
N VAL A 42 10.48 -17.58 31.45
CA VAL A 42 9.50 -18.43 32.14
C VAL A 42 9.74 -19.91 31.83
N SER A 43 10.00 -20.24 30.55
CA SER A 43 10.23 -21.61 30.10
C SER A 43 11.49 -22.25 30.73
N SER A 44 12.52 -21.45 31.08
CA SER A 44 13.72 -21.94 31.76
C SER A 44 13.51 -22.22 33.26
N GLY A 45 12.31 -21.99 33.80
CA GLY A 45 11.97 -22.20 35.20
C GLY A 45 12.34 -21.01 36.11
N SER A 46 12.73 -19.87 35.53
CA SER A 46 13.01 -18.66 36.29
C SER A 46 11.72 -18.03 36.81
N SER A 47 11.73 -17.57 38.06
CA SER A 47 10.58 -16.88 38.65
C SER A 47 10.47 -15.47 38.08
N ILE A 48 9.35 -15.17 37.41
CA ILE A 48 8.99 -13.82 36.94
C ILE A 48 7.86 -13.27 37.80
N SER A 49 7.88 -11.98 38.09
CA SER A 49 6.81 -11.35 38.86
C SER A 49 5.51 -11.27 38.06
N ASN A 50 4.36 -11.40 38.74
CA ASN A 50 3.06 -11.18 38.10
C ASN A 50 2.92 -9.76 37.51
N SER A 51 3.61 -8.77 38.08
CA SER A 51 3.67 -7.40 37.55
C SER A 51 4.36 -7.32 36.19
N GLU A 52 5.45 -8.05 35.97
CA GLU A 52 6.17 -8.06 34.68
C GLU A 52 5.34 -8.74 33.59
N ILE A 53 4.68 -9.85 33.92
CA ILE A 53 3.75 -10.55 33.02
C ILE A 53 2.60 -9.61 32.63
N ASN A 54 1.95 -8.98 33.60
CA ASN A 54 0.84 -8.06 33.34
C ASN A 54 1.27 -6.84 32.51
N ALA A 55 2.47 -6.29 32.77
CA ALA A 55 3.00 -5.17 32.00
C ALA A 55 3.27 -5.56 30.54
N ASN A 56 3.79 -6.77 30.30
CA ASN A 56 3.94 -7.33 28.96
C ASN A 56 2.60 -7.44 28.24
N ASP A 57 1.60 -8.07 28.86
CA ASP A 57 0.31 -8.32 28.24
C ASP A 57 -0.42 -7.02 27.89
N ILE A 58 -0.34 -6.01 28.77
CA ILE A 58 -0.88 -4.67 28.51
C ILE A 58 -0.17 -4.02 27.31
N ARG A 59 1.17 -4.11 27.25
CA ARG A 59 1.97 -3.54 26.15
C ARG A 59 1.59 -4.16 24.80
N GLU A 60 1.57 -5.48 24.71
CA GLU A 60 1.20 -6.21 23.49
C GLU A 60 -0.23 -5.86 23.05
N ARG A 61 -1.18 -5.82 23.99
CA ARG A 61 -2.57 -5.47 23.69
C ARG A 61 -2.71 -4.03 23.16
N ILE A 62 -2.03 -3.06 23.76
CA ILE A 62 -2.08 -1.66 23.30
C ILE A 62 -1.51 -1.54 21.88
N ILE A 63 -0.34 -2.15 21.64
CA ILE A 63 0.31 -2.12 20.33
C ILE A 63 -0.57 -2.79 19.28
N ALA A 64 -1.18 -3.95 19.57
CA ALA A 64 -2.07 -4.65 18.67
C ALA A 64 -3.30 -3.81 18.28
N ILE A 65 -3.94 -3.13 19.25
CA ILE A 65 -5.10 -2.26 18.99
C ILE A 65 -4.69 -1.06 18.13
N LEU A 66 -3.57 -0.40 18.45
CA LEU A 66 -3.05 0.74 17.69
C LEU A 66 -2.68 0.33 16.25
N TYR A 67 -1.93 -0.76 16.11
CA TYR A 67 -1.55 -1.32 14.81
C TYR A 67 -2.79 -1.63 13.97
N PHE A 68 -3.78 -2.34 14.53
CA PHE A 68 -5.00 -2.69 13.81
C PHE A 68 -5.77 -1.45 13.32
N GLY A 69 -5.94 -0.44 14.17
CA GLY A 69 -6.62 0.80 13.81
C GLY A 69 -5.90 1.59 12.70
N VAL A 70 -4.57 1.70 12.80
CA VAL A 70 -3.75 2.36 11.77
C VAL A 70 -3.75 1.57 10.48
N TYR A 71 -3.61 0.25 10.55
CA TYR A 71 -3.63 -0.64 9.38
C TYR A 71 -4.96 -0.50 8.63
N LEU A 72 -6.10 -0.59 9.33
CA LEU A 72 -7.42 -0.42 8.71
C LEU A 72 -7.58 0.95 8.05
N THR A 73 -7.12 2.01 8.71
CA THR A 73 -7.14 3.36 8.14
C THR A 73 -6.24 3.47 6.90
N SER A 74 -5.08 2.80 6.90
CA SER A 74 -4.19 2.73 5.75
C SER A 74 -4.86 2.03 4.57
N CYS A 75 -5.56 0.91 4.78
CA CYS A 75 -6.33 0.23 3.74
C CYS A 75 -7.39 1.15 3.14
N ILE A 76 -8.15 1.87 3.97
CA ILE A 76 -9.19 2.79 3.50
C ILE A 76 -8.58 3.90 2.64
N THR A 77 -7.50 4.53 3.10
CA THR A 77 -6.84 5.62 2.35
C THR A 77 -6.22 5.13 1.04
N PHE A 78 -5.59 3.96 1.05
CA PHE A 78 -5.07 3.29 -0.15
C PHE A 78 -6.18 3.00 -1.17
N ILE A 79 -7.26 2.33 -0.76
CA ILE A 79 -8.39 1.99 -1.66
C ILE A 79 -9.03 3.26 -2.24
N ARG A 80 -9.16 4.32 -1.43
CA ARG A 80 -9.71 5.61 -1.89
C ARG A 80 -8.83 6.33 -2.91
N TRP A 81 -7.51 6.17 -2.83
CA TRP A 81 -6.57 6.66 -3.84
C TRP A 81 -6.61 5.76 -5.09
N PHE A 82 -6.51 4.45 -4.89
CA PHE A 82 -6.47 3.44 -5.95
C PHE A 82 -7.69 3.49 -6.87
N ARG A 83 -8.89 3.54 -6.29
CA ARG A 83 -10.14 3.71 -7.06
C ARG A 83 -10.14 5.01 -7.85
N ARG A 84 -9.69 6.11 -7.24
CA ARG A 84 -9.68 7.41 -7.90
C ARG A 84 -8.73 7.43 -9.09
N ALA A 85 -7.56 6.82 -8.93
CA ALA A 85 -6.58 6.65 -9.98
C ALA A 85 -7.16 5.86 -11.17
N TYR A 86 -7.82 4.73 -10.89
CA TYR A 86 -8.46 3.93 -11.92
C TYR A 86 -9.61 4.67 -12.63
N PHE A 87 -10.45 5.39 -11.89
CA PHE A 87 -11.48 6.26 -12.46
C PHE A 87 -10.89 7.32 -13.40
N ASN A 88 -9.79 7.96 -13.01
CA ASN A 88 -9.15 8.99 -13.83
C ASN A 88 -8.59 8.40 -15.14
N LEU A 89 -8.03 7.19 -15.10
CA LEU A 89 -7.62 6.47 -16.29
C LEU A 89 -8.82 6.13 -17.20
N GLN A 90 -9.95 5.72 -16.62
CA GLN A 90 -11.18 5.44 -17.38
C GLN A 90 -11.71 6.66 -18.14
N LEU A 91 -11.40 7.89 -17.70
CA LEU A 91 -11.76 9.10 -18.46
C LEU A 91 -10.90 9.33 -19.71
N LYS A 92 -9.79 8.59 -19.86
CA LYS A 92 -8.82 8.73 -20.95
C LYS A 92 -8.87 7.57 -21.94
N THR A 93 -9.47 6.44 -21.59
CA THR A 93 -9.59 5.29 -22.47
C THR A 93 -10.89 4.54 -22.21
N ASP A 94 -11.55 4.12 -23.30
CA ASP A 94 -12.77 3.30 -23.25
C ASP A 94 -12.47 1.79 -23.14
N TYR A 95 -11.19 1.40 -23.19
CA TYR A 95 -10.75 -0.01 -23.25
C TYR A 95 -10.11 -0.48 -21.95
N LEU A 96 -10.88 -0.43 -20.85
CA LEU A 96 -10.51 -1.04 -19.57
C LEU A 96 -11.24 -2.36 -19.34
N SER A 97 -10.52 -3.34 -18.79
CA SER A 97 -11.05 -4.68 -18.49
C SER A 97 -12.04 -4.71 -17.32
N SER A 98 -12.11 -3.65 -16.53
CA SER A 98 -12.95 -3.56 -15.34
C SER A 98 -13.59 -2.18 -15.20
N SER A 99 -14.71 -2.09 -14.49
CA SER A 99 -15.33 -0.81 -14.13
C SER A 99 -14.72 -0.25 -12.84
N ASP A 100 -14.83 1.06 -12.62
CA ASP A 100 -14.37 1.74 -11.38
C ASP A 100 -14.87 1.09 -10.09
N ASN A 101 -16.10 0.55 -10.10
CA ASN A 101 -16.66 -0.12 -8.93
C ASN A 101 -15.85 -1.36 -8.52
N TRP A 102 -15.29 -2.10 -9.49
CA TRP A 102 -14.43 -3.25 -9.21
C TRP A 102 -13.11 -2.86 -8.57
N ALA A 103 -12.60 -1.63 -8.78
CA ALA A 103 -11.37 -1.15 -8.13
C ALA A 103 -11.51 -1.03 -6.61
N ALA A 104 -12.73 -0.84 -6.08
CA ALA A 104 -13.00 -0.93 -4.64
C ALA A 104 -13.49 -2.30 -4.21
N LEU A 105 -14.51 -2.84 -4.88
CA LEU A 105 -15.20 -4.05 -4.42
C LEU A 105 -14.31 -5.29 -4.43
N SER A 106 -13.33 -5.35 -5.34
CA SER A 106 -12.40 -6.48 -5.41
C SER A 106 -11.59 -6.71 -4.15
N TRP A 107 -11.36 -5.69 -3.31
CA TRP A 107 -10.64 -5.84 -2.04
C TRP A 107 -11.42 -6.59 -0.96
N PHE A 108 -12.75 -6.64 -1.07
CA PHE A 108 -13.63 -7.17 -0.03
C PHE A 108 -14.25 -8.52 -0.38
N ILE A 109 -14.24 -8.90 -1.67
CA ILE A 109 -14.83 -10.16 -2.12
C ILE A 109 -13.79 -11.29 -1.95
N PRO A 110 -14.11 -12.36 -1.19
CA PRO A 110 -13.24 -13.52 -1.05
C PRO A 110 -12.83 -14.10 -2.41
N PHE A 111 -11.60 -14.62 -2.50
CA PHE A 111 -10.94 -15.13 -3.72
C PHE A 111 -10.66 -14.07 -4.79
N ILE A 112 -11.59 -13.16 -5.07
CA ILE A 112 -11.37 -12.03 -6.00
C ILE A 112 -10.26 -11.11 -5.48
N CYS A 113 -10.23 -10.88 -4.17
CA CYS A 113 -9.19 -10.09 -3.51
C CYS A 113 -7.78 -10.65 -3.70
N LEU A 114 -7.60 -11.91 -4.13
CA LEU A 114 -6.29 -12.54 -4.34
C LEU A 114 -5.68 -12.26 -5.72
N TYR A 115 -6.43 -11.74 -6.69
CA TYR A 115 -5.89 -11.50 -8.04
C TYR A 115 -6.37 -10.20 -8.69
N LYS A 116 -7.61 -9.78 -8.44
CA LYS A 116 -8.22 -8.68 -9.19
C LYS A 116 -7.58 -7.31 -8.88
N PRO A 117 -7.23 -6.97 -7.62
CA PRO A 117 -6.56 -5.70 -7.37
C PRO A 117 -5.18 -5.60 -8.03
N TYR A 118 -4.44 -6.71 -8.08
CA TYR A 118 -3.18 -6.79 -8.84
C TYR A 118 -3.40 -6.59 -10.34
N GLN A 119 -4.40 -7.25 -10.93
CA GLN A 119 -4.74 -7.06 -12.34
C GLN A 119 -5.07 -5.59 -12.65
N ILE A 120 -5.88 -4.94 -11.80
CA ILE A 120 -6.24 -3.53 -11.95
C ILE A 120 -4.99 -2.64 -11.83
N MET A 121 -4.12 -2.86 -10.85
CA MET A 121 -2.87 -2.09 -10.72
C MET A 121 -1.95 -2.27 -11.93
N LYS A 122 -1.81 -3.50 -12.44
CA LYS A 122 -1.01 -3.77 -13.63
C LYS A 122 -1.60 -3.08 -14.86
N GLU A 123 -2.91 -3.18 -15.05
CA GLU A 123 -3.63 -2.50 -16.14
C GLU A 123 -3.45 -0.98 -16.06
N MET A 124 -3.51 -0.39 -14.86
CA MET A 124 -3.26 1.03 -14.66
C MET A 124 -1.91 1.47 -15.22
N TYR A 125 -0.84 0.74 -14.91
CA TYR A 125 0.51 1.04 -15.40
C TYR A 125 0.61 0.85 -16.92
N THR A 126 0.16 -0.30 -17.43
CA THR A 126 0.27 -0.63 -18.85
C THR A 126 -0.50 0.37 -19.72
N LYS A 127 -1.76 0.67 -19.37
CA LYS A 127 -2.60 1.60 -20.15
C LYS A 127 -2.15 3.04 -20.05
N THR A 128 -1.65 3.47 -18.89
CA THR A 128 -1.07 4.82 -18.77
C THR A 128 0.17 4.96 -19.65
N ASN A 129 1.05 3.96 -19.68
CA ASN A 129 2.23 3.97 -20.54
C ASN A 129 1.86 3.97 -22.04
N GLU A 130 0.84 3.19 -22.45
CA GLU A 130 0.33 3.20 -23.84
C GLU A 130 -0.11 4.61 -24.25
N ILE A 131 -0.95 5.27 -23.44
CA ILE A 131 -1.44 6.64 -23.72
C ILE A 131 -0.29 7.65 -23.79
N LEU A 132 0.65 7.61 -22.84
CA LEU A 132 1.77 8.54 -22.83
C LEU A 132 2.69 8.34 -24.05
N PHE A 133 2.89 7.10 -24.48
CA PHE A 133 3.68 6.78 -25.66
C PHE A 133 3.03 7.35 -26.93
N GLU A 134 1.72 7.14 -27.11
CA GLU A 134 0.97 7.64 -28.26
C GLU A 134 0.98 9.18 -28.36
N GLU A 135 0.86 9.87 -27.23
CA GLU A 135 0.68 11.33 -27.20
C GLU A 135 1.99 12.12 -27.16
N THR A 136 3.06 11.56 -26.57
CA THR A 136 4.31 12.31 -26.33
C THR A 136 5.52 11.75 -27.06
N ASN A 137 5.42 10.56 -27.68
CA ASN A 137 6.57 9.80 -28.20
C ASN A 137 7.68 9.57 -27.15
N GLN A 138 7.42 9.81 -25.86
CA GLN A 138 8.36 9.57 -24.77
C GLN A 138 8.03 8.28 -24.04
N THR A 139 9.01 7.39 -23.95
CA THR A 139 8.93 6.18 -23.14
C THR A 139 9.35 6.50 -21.69
N LYS A 140 8.50 7.19 -20.93
CA LYS A 140 8.55 7.04 -19.46
C LYS A 140 8.00 5.65 -19.10
N ALA A 141 8.74 4.61 -19.48
CA ALA A 141 8.35 3.24 -19.26
C ALA A 141 8.51 2.90 -17.78
N ILE A 142 7.49 3.19 -16.98
CA ILE A 142 7.47 2.68 -15.61
C ILE A 142 7.26 1.18 -15.68
N THR A 143 8.16 0.44 -15.04
CA THR A 143 8.18 -1.01 -15.08
C THR A 143 7.12 -1.59 -14.16
N THR A 144 6.47 -2.67 -14.60
CA THR A 144 5.52 -3.42 -13.76
C THR A 144 6.19 -4.52 -12.93
N SER A 145 7.52 -4.67 -13.04
CA SER A 145 8.26 -5.84 -12.51
C SER A 145 8.18 -5.96 -10.99
N TYR A 146 8.10 -4.84 -10.27
CA TYR A 146 7.99 -4.84 -8.81
C TYR A 146 6.54 -5.03 -8.32
N LEU A 147 5.53 -4.93 -9.19
CA LEU A 147 4.13 -5.17 -8.81
C LEU A 147 3.91 -6.63 -8.38
N GLY A 148 4.63 -7.57 -9.01
CA GLY A 148 4.58 -8.99 -8.62
C GLY A 148 5.13 -9.23 -7.21
N TRP A 149 6.22 -8.54 -6.85
CA TRP A 149 6.79 -8.58 -5.50
C TRP A 149 5.86 -7.94 -4.47
N TRP A 150 5.27 -6.78 -4.80
CA TRP A 150 4.29 -6.13 -3.93
C TRP A 150 3.12 -7.05 -3.63
N TRP A 151 2.58 -7.68 -4.68
CA TRP A 151 1.44 -8.58 -4.52
C TRP A 151 1.79 -9.87 -3.78
N GLY A 152 2.93 -10.49 -4.11
CA GLY A 152 3.42 -11.68 -3.42
C GLY A 152 3.64 -11.44 -1.92
N LEU A 153 4.26 -10.31 -1.57
CA LEU A 153 4.45 -9.90 -0.18
C LEU A 153 3.11 -9.66 0.53
N TRP A 154 2.13 -9.04 -0.14
CA TRP A 154 0.80 -8.83 0.43
C TRP A 154 0.06 -10.17 0.67
N ILE A 155 0.16 -11.14 -0.24
CA ILE A 155 -0.42 -12.47 -0.01
C ILE A 155 0.25 -13.15 1.19
N ILE A 156 1.58 -13.13 1.24
CA ILE A 156 2.35 -13.76 2.32
C ILE A 156 2.00 -13.10 3.67
N SER A 157 1.90 -11.78 3.73
CA SER A 157 1.54 -11.07 4.97
C SER A 157 0.14 -11.44 5.46
N ASN A 158 -0.84 -11.63 4.56
CA ASN A 158 -2.18 -12.09 4.93
C ASN A 158 -2.18 -13.53 5.48
N ILE A 159 -1.39 -14.42 4.87
CA ILE A 159 -1.24 -15.81 5.35
C ILE A 159 -0.66 -15.82 6.76
N ILE A 160 0.41 -15.06 6.99
CA ILE A 160 1.05 -14.97 8.31
C ILE A 160 0.11 -14.33 9.33
N GLY A 161 -0.59 -13.25 8.96
CA GLY A 161 -1.58 -12.62 9.83
C GLY A 161 -2.66 -13.62 10.28
N GLN A 162 -3.08 -14.53 9.41
CA GLN A 162 -4.04 -15.57 9.76
C GLN A 162 -3.48 -16.66 10.67
N VAL A 163 -2.19 -16.99 10.52
CA VAL A 163 -1.48 -17.87 11.47
C VAL A 163 -1.42 -17.21 12.85
N VAL A 164 -0.95 -15.97 12.91
CA VAL A 164 -0.85 -15.19 14.16
C VAL A 164 -2.21 -15.10 14.86
N PHE A 165 -3.25 -14.69 14.14
CA PHE A 165 -4.61 -14.59 14.69
C PHE A 165 -5.12 -15.91 15.29
N ARG A 166 -4.90 -17.03 14.60
CA ARG A 166 -5.30 -18.35 15.08
C ARG A 166 -4.52 -18.77 16.32
N THR A 167 -3.22 -18.48 16.36
CA THR A 167 -2.38 -18.83 17.52
C THR A 167 -2.73 -17.99 18.73
N THR A 168 -3.02 -16.69 18.57
CA THR A 168 -3.47 -15.81 19.66
C THR A 168 -4.82 -16.26 20.25
N LEU A 169 -5.75 -16.78 19.44
CA LEU A 169 -7.05 -17.24 19.93
C LEU A 169 -7.01 -18.61 20.64
N ASN A 170 -6.02 -19.45 20.36
CA ASN A 170 -5.92 -20.82 20.87
C ASN A 170 -4.65 -21.05 21.71
N SER A 171 -4.12 -20.02 22.35
CA SER A 171 -2.87 -20.12 23.13
C SER A 171 -3.13 -20.73 24.51
N ASP A 172 -3.16 -22.06 24.58
CA ASP A 172 -3.43 -22.78 25.84
C ASP A 172 -2.17 -23.05 26.69
N ASN A 173 -0.97 -22.74 26.17
CA ASN A 173 0.29 -22.99 26.85
C ASN A 173 1.42 -22.04 26.40
N ILE A 174 2.56 -22.11 27.08
CA ILE A 174 3.73 -21.24 26.83
C ILE A 174 4.33 -21.49 25.43
N ASP A 175 4.34 -22.73 24.95
CA ASP A 175 4.91 -23.07 23.64
C ASP A 175 4.09 -22.48 22.49
N SER A 176 2.76 -22.58 22.56
CA SER A 176 1.87 -22.00 21.56
C SER A 176 1.97 -20.48 21.55
N LEU A 177 2.06 -19.84 22.73
CA LEU A 177 2.30 -18.41 22.83
C LEU A 177 3.65 -18.00 22.23
N THR A 178 4.72 -18.74 22.53
CA THR A 178 6.07 -18.51 21.98
C THR A 178 6.07 -18.61 20.45
N ASN A 179 5.44 -19.66 19.90
CA ASN A 179 5.32 -19.82 18.45
C ASN A 179 4.52 -18.70 17.80
N GLY A 180 3.45 -18.22 18.46
CA GLY A 180 2.68 -17.06 18.03
C GLY A 180 3.49 -15.77 18.00
N THR A 181 4.32 -15.54 19.01
CA THR A 181 5.24 -14.40 19.06
C THR A 181 6.29 -14.48 17.95
N ILE A 182 6.87 -15.64 17.69
CA ILE A 182 7.81 -15.85 16.56
C ILE A 182 7.12 -15.55 15.22
N ALA A 183 5.92 -16.08 15.01
CA ALA A 183 5.15 -15.81 13.79
C ALA A 183 4.84 -14.32 13.62
N SER A 184 4.56 -13.61 14.71
CA SER A 184 4.33 -12.16 14.71
C SER A 184 5.59 -11.41 14.27
N MET A 185 6.75 -11.75 14.85
CA MET A 185 8.04 -11.16 14.45
C MET A 185 8.36 -11.38 12.97
N VAL A 186 8.14 -12.60 12.45
CA VAL A 186 8.32 -12.90 11.01
C VAL A 186 7.36 -12.06 10.17
N GLY A 187 6.11 -11.92 10.61
CA GLY A 187 5.11 -11.03 10.00
C GLY A 187 5.60 -9.58 9.93
N ASN A 188 6.13 -9.03 11.02
CA ASN A 188 6.65 -7.67 11.05
C ASN A 188 7.80 -7.48 10.05
N LEU A 189 8.74 -8.44 9.98
CA LEU A 189 9.86 -8.40 9.04
C LEU A 189 9.41 -8.41 7.58
N ILE A 190 8.31 -9.09 7.26
CA ILE A 190 7.71 -9.09 5.92
C ILE A 190 6.91 -7.81 5.66
N GLY A 191 6.31 -7.23 6.70
CA GLY A 191 5.63 -5.95 6.66
C GLY A 191 6.55 -4.78 6.26
N LEU A 192 7.84 -4.84 6.60
CA LEU A 192 8.82 -3.80 6.22
C LEU A 192 8.98 -3.64 4.70
N PRO A 193 9.45 -4.66 3.92
CA PRO A 193 9.55 -4.53 2.48
C PRO A 193 8.19 -4.32 1.81
N LEU A 194 7.11 -4.90 2.35
CA LEU A 194 5.75 -4.66 1.84
C LEU A 194 5.33 -3.19 1.95
N SER A 195 5.64 -2.54 3.06
CA SER A 195 5.33 -1.12 3.25
C SER A 195 6.15 -0.25 2.29
N LEU A 196 7.45 -0.51 2.16
CA LEU A 196 8.34 0.23 1.26
C LEU A 196 7.91 0.11 -0.21
N ILE A 197 7.59 -1.10 -0.66
CA ILE A 197 7.16 -1.32 -2.04
C ILE A 197 5.76 -0.74 -2.28
N THR A 198 4.88 -0.73 -1.28
CA THR A 198 3.57 -0.06 -1.37
C THR A 198 3.73 1.46 -1.52
N VAL A 199 4.64 2.10 -0.77
CA VAL A 199 4.98 3.53 -0.96
C VAL A 199 5.47 3.77 -2.39
N LYS A 200 6.35 2.90 -2.90
CA LYS A 200 6.86 2.98 -4.27
C LYS A 200 5.72 2.88 -5.29
N VAL A 201 4.81 1.92 -5.16
CA VAL A 201 3.65 1.74 -6.05
C VAL A 201 2.78 3.01 -6.10
N ILE A 202 2.50 3.62 -4.94
CA ILE A 202 1.67 4.83 -4.87
C ILE A 202 2.39 6.01 -5.51
N LYS A 203 3.67 6.21 -5.16
CA LYS A 203 4.46 7.33 -5.64
C LYS A 203 4.67 7.27 -7.15
N ASP A 204 5.18 6.13 -7.65
CA ASP A 204 5.47 5.93 -9.06
C ASP A 204 4.21 6.16 -9.92
N TYR A 205 3.05 5.64 -9.49
CA TYR A 205 1.81 5.86 -10.23
C TYR A 205 1.29 7.30 -10.11
N SER A 206 1.38 7.92 -8.93
CA SER A 206 0.95 9.32 -8.76
C SER A 206 1.77 10.27 -9.62
N ASP A 207 3.06 9.99 -9.85
CA ASP A 207 3.94 10.82 -10.67
C ASP A 207 3.55 10.77 -12.17
N ILE A 208 3.12 9.61 -12.69
CA ILE A 208 2.63 9.49 -14.07
C ILE A 208 1.20 9.95 -14.27
N GLU A 209 0.35 9.81 -13.24
CA GLU A 209 -1.02 10.33 -13.29
C GLU A 209 -1.03 11.85 -13.54
N ASN A 210 -0.04 12.58 -13.02
CA ASN A 210 0.10 14.02 -13.29
C ASN A 210 0.43 14.31 -14.77
N LEU A 211 1.22 13.46 -15.43
CA LEU A 211 1.53 13.63 -16.86
C LEU A 211 0.28 13.43 -17.74
N LEU A 212 -0.63 12.52 -17.36
CA LEU A 212 -1.91 12.36 -18.05
C LEU A 212 -2.81 13.61 -17.97
N ILE A 213 -2.60 14.47 -16.96
CA ILE A 213 -3.28 15.77 -16.84
C ILE A 213 -2.71 16.74 -17.87
N GLU A 214 -1.37 16.81 -17.99
CA GLU A 214 -0.66 17.72 -18.89
C GLU A 214 -0.94 17.42 -20.38
N VAL A 215 -1.07 16.14 -20.73
CA VAL A 215 -1.35 15.68 -22.11
C VAL A 215 -2.67 16.21 -22.70
N LYS A 216 -3.52 16.88 -21.90
CA LYS A 216 -4.76 17.48 -22.44
C LYS A 216 -5.05 18.90 -21.92
N GLY A 217 -3.99 19.70 -21.78
CA GLY A 217 -4.07 21.14 -21.57
C GLY A 217 -3.56 21.90 -22.79
N ASP A 218 -4.36 21.95 -23.85
CA ASP A 218 -4.18 22.80 -25.03
C ASP A 218 -2.86 22.65 -25.81
N LYS A 219 -2.90 23.19 -27.03
CA LYS A 219 -1.76 23.47 -27.88
C LYS A 219 -0.52 23.79 -27.05
N ILE A 220 0.58 23.16 -27.40
CA ILE A 220 1.88 23.81 -27.35
C ILE A 220 1.71 25.14 -28.11
N ILE A 221 1.35 26.23 -27.42
CA ILE A 221 1.61 27.59 -27.88
C ILE A 221 3.10 27.77 -27.64
N ILE A 222 3.92 27.09 -28.45
CA ILE A 222 5.19 27.68 -28.82
C ILE A 222 4.79 28.91 -29.61
N SER A 223 5.10 30.07 -29.04
CA SER A 223 4.98 31.39 -29.63
C SER A 223 5.53 31.42 -31.06
N THR A 224 4.71 31.09 -32.04
CA THR A 224 4.90 31.45 -33.44
C THR A 224 3.90 32.55 -33.77
N GLU A 225 4.10 33.72 -33.17
CA GLU A 225 3.56 34.97 -33.68
C GLU A 225 4.41 36.12 -33.13
N ASN A 226 5.54 36.35 -33.80
CA ASN A 226 6.12 37.68 -33.91
C ASN A 226 6.54 37.85 -35.37
N THR A 227 5.51 37.87 -36.22
CA THR A 227 5.63 38.34 -37.59
C THR A 227 5.03 39.74 -37.65
N TYR A 228 5.88 40.70 -38.04
CA TYR A 228 5.54 42.01 -38.58
C TYR A 228 4.92 43.05 -37.63
N LEU A 229 5.79 43.76 -36.91
CA LEU A 229 5.61 45.21 -36.74
C LEU A 229 6.51 45.92 -37.75
N ASN A 230 5.94 46.24 -38.91
CA ASN A 230 6.37 47.36 -39.73
C ASN A 230 5.24 48.38 -39.74
N PRO A 231 5.30 49.44 -38.94
CA PRO A 231 4.63 50.68 -39.23
C PRO A 231 5.63 51.64 -39.89
N GLU A 232 5.30 52.01 -41.13
CA GLU A 232 5.66 53.27 -41.79
C GLU A 232 6.60 54.20 -41.01
N PHE A 233 7.85 54.31 -41.47
CA PHE A 233 8.56 55.54 -41.82
C PHE A 233 9.82 55.19 -42.63
#